data_AF-A0A1D8A5G0-F1
#
_entry.id   AF-A0A1D8A5G0-F1
#
_cell.length_a   1.000
_cell.length_b   1.000
_cell.length_c   1.000
_cell.angle_alpha   90.00
_cell.angle_beta   90.00
_cell.angle_gamma   90.00
#
_symmetry.space_group_name_H-M   'P 1'
#
loop_
_entity.id
_entity.type
_entity.pdbx_description
1 polymer ?
#
loop_
_entity_poly.entity_id
_entity_poly.type
_entity_poly.pdbx_seq_one_letter_code
_entity_poly.pdbx_strand_id
1 'polypeptide(L)'
;MRVQMAKLTTVGYRLNLAAVDLCSSKVAGTGMSLDYIGAYSESDRPAVSQLLSMNDKPQIAAVVKGGPADLAGVRVGDELLAVNGETAGAIIAASPDAALIADEIEQRLAQQPVAKVIQLGLRRDGNAFEVHIQPQLTCAARFVIKTGEGITAFSDGSNVAISSKLIAFAVNDDELALVAGHELGHVIYHDGTAGSLAERRRMEDRADSVGLRLATCAGFDPSTGLEFWLRRDEQDMLRLFRDPSHRSRKARVQLMRDEIPNIQCPYRP
;
A
#
# COMPACT_ATOMS: atom_id res chain seq x y z
N MET A 1 -14.19 3.72 1.26
CA MET A 1 -13.04 3.30 2.07
C MET A 1 -12.59 1.87 1.77
N ARG A 2 -13.37 0.81 2.04
CA ARG A 2 -12.98 -0.60 1.73
C ARG A 2 -12.45 -0.86 0.32
N VAL A 3 -13.14 -0.35 -0.70
CA VAL A 3 -12.69 -0.49 -2.10
C VAL A 3 -11.32 0.16 -2.31
N GLN A 4 -11.08 1.32 -1.70
CA GLN A 4 -9.80 2.03 -1.78
C GLN A 4 -8.70 1.29 -1.02
N MET A 5 -9.02 0.71 0.15
CA MET A 5 -8.10 -0.16 0.88
C MET A 5 -7.72 -1.37 0.03
N ALA A 6 -8.70 -2.05 -0.58
CA ALA A 6 -8.42 -3.20 -1.43
C ALA A 6 -7.52 -2.86 -2.63
N LYS A 7 -7.76 -1.73 -3.30
CA LYS A 7 -6.89 -1.21 -4.37
C LYS A 7 -5.48 -0.95 -3.85
N LEU A 8 -5.35 -0.16 -2.78
CA LEU A 8 -4.04 0.22 -2.25
C LEU A 8 -3.26 -0.98 -1.70
N THR A 9 -3.91 -1.91 -1.01
CA THR A 9 -3.29 -3.15 -0.52
C THR A 9 -2.78 -3.99 -1.69
N THR A 10 -3.56 -4.12 -2.76
CA THR A 10 -3.15 -4.88 -3.97
C THR A 10 -1.96 -4.23 -4.67
N VAL A 11 -2.05 -2.93 -4.93
CA VAL A 11 -0.97 -2.15 -5.58
C VAL A 11 0.29 -2.17 -4.72
N GLY A 12 0.18 -1.80 -3.45
CA GLY A 12 1.30 -1.71 -2.52
C GLY A 12 2.00 -3.06 -2.33
N TYR A 13 1.25 -4.15 -2.19
CA TYR A 13 1.84 -5.49 -2.05
C TYR A 13 2.64 -5.91 -3.29
N ARG A 14 2.07 -5.73 -4.49
CA ARG A 14 2.75 -6.09 -5.74
C ARG A 14 4.00 -5.22 -5.98
N LEU A 15 3.93 -3.93 -5.68
CA LEU A 15 5.09 -3.04 -5.73
C LEU A 15 6.18 -3.44 -4.73
N ASN A 16 5.79 -3.76 -3.49
CA ASN A 16 6.74 -4.21 -2.47
C ASN A 16 7.41 -5.54 -2.83
N LEU A 17 6.72 -6.44 -3.54
CA LEU A 17 7.32 -7.65 -4.09
C LEU A 17 8.33 -7.35 -5.21
N ALA A 18 7.99 -6.43 -6.12
CA ALA A 18 8.90 -6.01 -7.19
C ALA A 18 10.14 -5.26 -6.66
N ALA A 19 10.04 -4.64 -5.48
CA ALA A 19 11.09 -3.83 -4.86
C ALA A 19 12.01 -4.60 -3.89
N VAL A 20 11.80 -5.91 -3.65
CA VAL A 20 12.50 -6.68 -2.60
C VAL A 20 14.03 -6.58 -2.66
N ASP A 21 14.60 -6.53 -3.87
CA ASP A 21 16.05 -6.48 -4.07
C ASP A 21 16.62 -5.05 -3.86
N LEU A 22 15.77 -4.02 -3.83
CA LEU A 22 16.17 -2.61 -3.73
C LEU A 22 16.10 -2.07 -2.30
N CYS A 23 15.16 -2.57 -1.51
CA CYS A 23 14.86 -2.01 -0.20
C CYS A 23 15.85 -2.48 0.88
N SER A 24 16.24 -1.54 1.75
CA SER A 24 17.11 -1.79 2.90
C SER A 24 16.42 -2.57 4.02
N SER A 25 15.09 -2.45 4.14
CA SER A 25 14.27 -3.16 5.12
C SER A 25 13.25 -4.08 4.44
N LYS A 26 13.15 -5.30 4.96
CA LYS A 26 12.31 -6.37 4.42
C LYS A 26 11.49 -7.00 5.54
N VAL A 27 10.27 -7.43 5.21
CA VAL A 27 9.29 -7.94 6.17
C VAL A 27 8.58 -9.18 5.65
N ALA A 28 7.88 -9.88 6.54
CA ALA A 28 6.96 -10.95 6.20
C ALA A 28 5.66 -10.38 5.61
N GLY A 29 5.57 -10.35 4.28
CA GLY A 29 4.38 -9.91 3.55
C GLY A 29 3.35 -11.04 3.43
N THR A 30 2.15 -10.80 3.95
CA THR A 30 1.02 -11.75 3.90
C THR A 30 0.06 -11.49 2.73
N GLY A 31 0.08 -10.29 2.15
CA GLY A 31 -0.86 -9.90 1.09
C GLY A 31 -2.29 -9.72 1.58
N MET A 32 -2.48 -9.35 2.85
CA MET A 32 -3.79 -8.95 3.41
C MET A 32 -3.65 -7.66 4.21
N SER A 33 -4.76 -6.97 4.42
CA SER A 33 -4.85 -5.87 5.38
C SER A 33 -6.05 -6.06 6.31
N LEU A 34 -5.96 -5.41 7.47
CA LEU A 34 -6.95 -5.43 8.54
C LEU A 34 -7.68 -4.08 8.62
N ASP A 35 -8.85 -4.13 9.19
CA ASP A 35 -9.61 -2.96 9.63
C ASP A 35 -10.21 -3.28 11.01
N TYR A 36 -10.46 -2.25 11.80
CA TYR A 36 -11.02 -2.41 13.13
C TYR A 36 -11.99 -1.29 13.45
N ILE A 37 -13.12 -1.64 14.06
CA ILE A 37 -14.20 -0.67 14.33
C ILE A 37 -13.73 0.48 15.24
N GLY A 38 -12.69 0.26 16.04
CA GLY A 38 -12.06 1.27 16.89
C GLY A 38 -11.44 2.44 16.13
N ALA A 39 -11.07 2.26 14.85
CA ALA A 39 -10.53 3.32 14.00
C ALA A 39 -11.57 4.36 13.55
N TYR A 40 -12.86 4.07 13.75
CA TYR A 40 -13.97 4.94 13.36
C TYR A 40 -14.51 5.73 14.55
N SER A 41 -14.96 6.95 14.27
CA SER A 41 -15.62 7.81 15.25
C SER A 41 -16.86 7.13 15.82
N GLU A 42 -17.20 7.38 17.09
CA GLU A 42 -18.35 6.73 17.73
C GLU A 42 -19.66 6.95 16.97
N SER A 43 -19.83 8.11 16.35
CA SER A 43 -21.00 8.42 15.52
C SER A 43 -21.08 7.60 14.23
N ASP A 44 -19.94 7.19 13.66
CA ASP A 44 -19.89 6.43 12.41
C ASP A 44 -20.01 4.91 12.64
N ARG A 45 -19.65 4.42 13.83
CA ARG A 45 -19.61 2.99 14.16
C ARG A 45 -20.91 2.24 13.85
N PRO A 46 -22.14 2.76 14.12
CA PRO A 46 -23.37 2.07 13.76
C PRO A 46 -23.49 1.83 12.24
N ALA A 47 -23.17 2.85 11.43
CA ALA A 47 -23.22 2.74 9.97
C ALA A 47 -22.14 1.78 9.44
N VAL A 48 -20.92 1.86 9.98
CA VAL A 48 -19.80 0.97 9.63
C VAL A 48 -20.14 -0.49 9.97
N SER A 49 -20.68 -0.75 11.17
CA SER A 49 -21.09 -2.08 11.61
C SER A 49 -22.17 -2.65 10.68
N GLN A 50 -23.18 -1.86 10.34
CA GLN A 50 -24.25 -2.29 9.44
C GLN A 50 -23.77 -2.57 8.02
N LEU A 51 -22.94 -1.69 7.45
CA LEU A 51 -22.49 -1.77 6.06
C LEU A 51 -21.40 -2.83 5.84
N LEU A 52 -20.53 -3.03 6.82
CA LEU A 52 -19.34 -3.90 6.70
C LEU A 52 -19.39 -5.13 7.60
N SER A 53 -20.48 -5.33 8.34
CA SER A 53 -20.61 -6.41 9.34
C SER A 53 -19.45 -6.42 10.35
N MET A 54 -18.91 -5.23 10.67
CA MET A 54 -17.81 -5.09 11.61
C MET A 54 -18.34 -5.08 13.05
N ASN A 55 -17.57 -5.71 13.94
CA ASN A 55 -17.86 -5.81 15.36
C ASN A 55 -16.61 -5.49 16.19
N ASP A 56 -16.56 -5.96 17.44
CA ASP A 56 -15.46 -5.74 18.37
C ASP A 56 -14.19 -6.56 18.05
N LYS A 57 -14.14 -7.25 16.91
CA LYS A 57 -12.96 -7.96 16.42
C LYS A 57 -12.34 -7.25 15.21
N PRO A 58 -11.00 -7.26 15.06
CA PRO A 58 -10.36 -6.86 13.82
C PRO A 58 -10.86 -7.76 12.68
N GLN A 59 -11.06 -7.18 11.51
CA GLN A 59 -11.61 -7.88 10.35
C GLN A 59 -10.67 -7.74 9.15
N ILE A 60 -10.56 -8.80 8.34
CA ILE A 60 -9.84 -8.75 7.07
C ILE A 60 -10.53 -7.77 6.12
N ALA A 61 -9.82 -6.71 5.76
CA ALA A 61 -10.33 -5.63 4.93
C ALA A 61 -10.03 -5.83 3.44
N ALA A 62 -8.87 -6.41 3.13
CA ALA A 62 -8.44 -6.74 1.78
C ALA A 62 -7.58 -8.00 1.77
N VAL A 63 -7.62 -8.74 0.66
CA VAL A 63 -6.77 -9.89 0.38
C VAL A 63 -6.32 -9.79 -1.07
N VAL A 64 -5.01 -9.85 -1.30
CA VAL A 64 -4.41 -9.80 -2.63
C VAL A 64 -4.50 -11.17 -3.28
N LYS A 65 -5.13 -11.22 -4.45
CA LYS A 65 -5.32 -12.47 -5.21
C LYS A 65 -3.96 -13.11 -5.54
N GLY A 66 -3.84 -14.41 -5.26
CA GLY A 66 -2.61 -15.17 -5.44
C GLY A 66 -1.52 -14.91 -4.39
N GLY A 67 -1.75 -13.98 -3.45
CA GLY A 67 -0.86 -13.73 -2.33
C GLY A 67 -0.98 -14.80 -1.22
N PRO A 68 -0.06 -14.81 -0.23
CA PRO A 68 -0.03 -15.81 0.83
C PRO A 68 -1.35 -15.99 1.59
N ALA A 69 -2.04 -14.91 1.93
CA ALA A 69 -3.33 -14.96 2.63
C ALA A 69 -4.43 -15.57 1.75
N ASP A 70 -4.51 -15.21 0.45
CA ASP A 70 -5.47 -15.80 -0.50
C ASP A 70 -5.22 -17.31 -0.65
N LEU A 71 -3.96 -17.72 -0.80
CA LEU A 71 -3.56 -19.11 -0.92
C LEU A 71 -3.88 -19.94 0.34
N ALA A 72 -3.84 -19.30 1.52
CA ALA A 72 -4.23 -19.90 2.79
C ALA A 72 -5.75 -19.93 3.01
N GLY A 73 -6.55 -19.35 2.11
CA GLY A 73 -8.01 -19.34 2.18
C GLY A 73 -8.62 -18.21 3.02
N VAL A 74 -7.83 -17.19 3.36
CA VAL A 74 -8.31 -15.95 4.01
C VAL A 74 -9.21 -15.19 3.04
N ARG A 75 -10.31 -14.63 3.56
CA ARG A 75 -11.26 -13.83 2.76
C ARG A 75 -11.55 -12.50 3.45
N VAL A 76 -11.86 -11.50 2.64
CA VAL A 76 -12.43 -10.24 3.13
C VAL A 76 -13.69 -10.53 3.93
N GLY A 77 -13.81 -9.94 5.11
CA GLY A 77 -14.91 -10.18 6.03
C GLY A 77 -14.59 -11.18 7.16
N ASP A 78 -13.53 -11.98 7.03
CA ASP A 78 -13.11 -12.86 8.12
C ASP A 78 -12.73 -12.03 9.35
N GLU A 79 -13.19 -12.46 10.51
CA GLU A 79 -12.81 -11.83 11.77
C GLU A 79 -11.57 -12.51 12.33
N LEU A 80 -10.63 -11.72 12.84
CA LEU A 80 -9.42 -12.21 13.47
C LEU A 80 -9.69 -12.54 14.94
N LEU A 81 -9.53 -13.82 15.28
CA LEU A 81 -9.67 -14.33 16.64
C LEU A 81 -8.31 -14.46 17.36
N ALA A 82 -7.26 -14.83 16.64
CA ALA A 82 -5.93 -15.02 17.21
C ALA A 82 -4.80 -14.94 16.16
N VAL A 83 -3.59 -14.59 16.60
CA VAL A 83 -2.35 -14.63 15.83
C VAL A 83 -1.31 -15.42 16.63
N ASN A 84 -0.81 -16.53 16.06
CA ASN A 84 0.20 -17.39 16.70
C ASN A 84 -0.13 -17.78 18.15
N GLY A 85 -1.42 -18.07 18.43
CA GLY A 85 -1.92 -18.41 19.76
C GLY A 85 -2.25 -17.24 20.67
N GLU A 86 -1.86 -16.00 20.34
CA GLU A 86 -2.27 -14.79 21.07
C GLU A 86 -3.66 -14.34 20.58
N THR A 87 -4.64 -14.24 21.49
CA THR A 87 -6.00 -13.85 21.11
C THR A 87 -6.08 -12.38 20.69
N ALA A 88 -6.96 -12.06 19.75
CA ALA A 88 -7.24 -10.69 19.36
C ALA A 88 -7.69 -9.85 20.57
N GLY A 89 -8.46 -10.42 21.50
CA GLY A 89 -8.84 -9.75 22.75
C GLY A 89 -7.65 -9.34 23.62
N ALA A 90 -6.62 -10.19 23.72
CA ALA A 90 -5.40 -9.86 24.44
C ALA A 90 -4.60 -8.75 23.74
N ILE A 91 -4.51 -8.80 22.41
CA ILE A 91 -3.84 -7.76 21.61
C ILE A 91 -4.55 -6.42 21.80
N ILE A 92 -5.89 -6.40 21.68
CA ILE A 92 -6.72 -5.20 21.91
C ILE A 92 -6.52 -4.64 23.32
N ALA A 93 -6.56 -5.50 24.34
CA ALA A 93 -6.42 -5.08 25.73
C ALA A 93 -5.03 -4.51 26.07
N ALA A 94 -4.00 -4.90 25.32
CA ALA A 94 -2.64 -4.41 25.47
C ALA A 94 -2.37 -3.12 24.67
N SER A 95 -3.23 -2.75 23.73
CA SER A 95 -3.05 -1.56 22.90
C SER A 95 -3.48 -0.29 23.66
N PRO A 96 -2.67 0.78 23.63
CA PRO A 96 -3.02 2.06 24.25
C PRO A 96 -4.03 2.88 23.42
N ASP A 97 -4.21 2.54 22.14
CA ASP A 97 -5.07 3.30 21.22
C ASP A 97 -5.90 2.35 20.35
N ALA A 98 -7.21 2.32 20.62
CA ALA A 98 -8.13 1.48 19.89
C ALA A 98 -8.18 1.80 18.38
N ALA A 99 -7.79 3.01 17.97
CA ALA A 99 -7.76 3.39 16.56
C ALA A 99 -6.62 2.72 15.77
N LEU A 100 -5.56 2.28 16.46
CA LEU A 100 -4.33 1.75 15.83
C LEU A 100 -4.24 0.22 15.85
N ILE A 101 -5.21 -0.48 16.42
CA ILE A 101 -5.16 -1.94 16.60
C ILE A 101 -4.91 -2.70 15.29
N ALA A 102 -5.57 -2.30 14.19
CA ALA A 102 -5.36 -2.93 12.89
C ALA A 102 -3.90 -2.77 12.42
N ASP A 103 -3.36 -1.55 12.54
CA ASP A 103 -1.97 -1.23 12.20
C ASP A 103 -0.98 -2.00 13.08
N GLU A 104 -1.23 -2.09 14.38
CA GLU A 104 -0.38 -2.82 15.32
C GLU A 104 -0.33 -4.31 14.98
N ILE A 105 -1.47 -4.91 14.65
CA ILE A 105 -1.52 -6.33 14.25
C ILE A 105 -0.76 -6.53 12.95
N GLU A 106 -0.96 -5.68 11.95
CA GLU A 106 -0.21 -5.74 10.69
C GLU A 106 1.30 -5.62 10.90
N GLN A 107 1.74 -4.73 11.78
CA GLN A 107 3.16 -4.59 12.14
C GLN A 107 3.70 -5.83 12.84
N ARG A 108 2.95 -6.42 13.79
CA ARG A 108 3.32 -7.68 14.45
C ARG A 108 3.46 -8.84 13.46
N LEU A 109 2.59 -8.90 12.45
CA LEU A 109 2.65 -9.88 11.37
C LEU A 109 3.88 -9.65 10.49
N ALA A 110 4.13 -8.40 10.09
CA ALA A 110 5.27 -8.02 9.24
C ALA A 110 6.63 -8.32 9.91
N GLN A 111 6.70 -8.21 11.24
CA GLN A 111 7.92 -8.48 12.02
C GLN A 111 8.18 -9.98 12.26
N GLN A 112 7.27 -10.88 11.86
CA GLN A 112 7.54 -12.32 11.97
C GLN A 112 8.71 -12.71 11.05
N PRO A 113 9.53 -13.71 11.44
CA PRO A 113 10.53 -14.27 10.54
C PRO A 113 9.84 -14.83 9.29
N VAL A 114 10.29 -14.44 8.09
CA VAL A 114 9.68 -14.90 6.83
C VAL A 114 9.69 -16.43 6.67
N ALA A 115 10.65 -17.11 7.28
CA ALA A 115 10.75 -18.57 7.28
C ALA A 115 9.73 -19.26 8.20
N LYS A 116 9.02 -18.51 9.06
CA LYS A 116 8.07 -19.05 10.02
C LYS A 116 6.64 -18.91 9.47
N VAL A 117 5.89 -20.01 9.54
CA VAL A 117 4.46 -20.01 9.25
C VAL A 117 3.72 -19.17 10.30
N ILE A 118 2.82 -18.32 9.83
CA ILE A 118 1.92 -17.52 10.66
C ILE A 118 0.60 -18.29 10.80
N GLN A 119 0.19 -18.57 12.03
CA GLN A 119 -1.08 -19.22 12.32
C GLN A 119 -2.12 -18.16 12.67
N LEU A 120 -3.26 -18.12 11.97
CA LEU A 120 -4.37 -17.23 12.30
C LEU A 120 -5.59 -18.05 12.69
N GLY A 121 -6.18 -17.71 13.84
CA GLY A 121 -7.54 -18.11 14.18
C GLY A 121 -8.51 -17.10 13.58
N LEU A 122 -9.47 -17.57 12.78
CA LEU A 122 -10.43 -16.74 12.05
C LEU A 122 -11.87 -17.18 12.34
N ARG A 123 -12.83 -16.27 12.13
CA ARG A 123 -14.27 -16.59 12.11
C ARG A 123 -14.91 -16.12 10.81
N ARG A 124 -15.68 -17.00 10.18
CA ARG A 124 -16.47 -16.72 8.97
C ARG A 124 -17.86 -17.32 9.14
N ASP A 125 -18.89 -16.53 8.90
CA ASP A 125 -20.30 -16.95 9.01
C ASP A 125 -20.60 -17.64 10.36
N GLY A 126 -20.01 -17.13 11.45
CA GLY A 126 -20.14 -17.66 12.80
C GLY A 126 -19.25 -18.87 13.14
N ASN A 127 -18.59 -19.49 12.17
CA ASN A 127 -17.75 -20.67 12.37
C ASN A 127 -16.29 -20.27 12.56
N ALA A 128 -15.67 -20.73 13.66
CA ALA A 128 -14.25 -20.56 13.89
C ALA A 128 -13.43 -21.60 13.13
N PHE A 129 -12.33 -21.18 12.52
CA PHE A 129 -11.39 -22.03 11.80
C PHE A 129 -9.98 -21.46 11.91
N GLU A 130 -9.00 -22.23 11.45
CA GLU A 130 -7.60 -21.84 11.48
C GLU A 130 -7.00 -21.90 10.09
N VAL A 131 -6.08 -20.97 9.81
CA VAL A 131 -5.28 -20.95 8.58
C VAL A 131 -3.80 -20.82 8.91
N HIS A 132 -2.97 -21.36 8.02
CA HIS A 132 -1.52 -21.32 8.09
C HIS A 132 -1.00 -20.55 6.88
N ILE A 133 -0.42 -19.38 7.13
CA ILE A 133 0.10 -18.50 6.09
C ILE A 133 1.62 -18.64 6.06
N GLN A 134 2.16 -19.04 4.92
CA GLN A 134 3.59 -18.94 4.63
C GLN A 134 3.86 -17.56 4.02
N PRO A 135 4.39 -16.57 4.78
CA PRO A 135 4.61 -15.24 4.24
C PRO A 135 5.69 -15.24 3.15
N GLN A 136 5.65 -14.21 2.30
CA GLN A 136 6.68 -13.92 1.32
C GLN A 136 7.55 -12.75 1.80
N LEU A 137 8.82 -12.74 1.40
CA LEU A 137 9.69 -11.61 1.71
C LEU A 137 9.27 -10.42 0.84
N THR A 138 8.94 -9.29 1.45
CA THR A 138 8.55 -8.05 0.75
C THR A 138 9.39 -6.87 1.24
N CYS A 139 9.43 -5.79 0.46
CA CYS A 139 9.83 -4.48 1.00
C CYS A 139 8.97 -4.11 2.22
N ALA A 140 9.58 -3.45 3.20
CA ALA A 140 8.94 -3.03 4.45
C ALA A 140 8.03 -1.80 4.31
N ALA A 141 8.01 -1.14 3.15
CA ALA A 141 7.26 0.10 2.97
C ALA A 141 5.76 -0.12 3.20
N ARG A 142 5.14 0.68 4.08
CA ARG A 142 3.69 0.57 4.34
C ARG A 142 2.93 1.54 3.45
N PHE A 143 1.84 1.08 2.84
CA PHE A 143 0.96 1.92 2.05
C PHE A 143 -0.26 2.30 2.87
N VAL A 144 -0.44 3.59 3.14
CA VAL A 144 -1.51 4.08 4.04
C VAL A 144 -2.43 5.06 3.33
N ILE A 145 -3.72 4.99 3.64
CA ILE A 145 -4.71 5.93 3.13
C ILE A 145 -4.77 7.15 4.05
N LYS A 146 -4.68 8.34 3.47
CA LYS A 146 -4.98 9.59 4.18
C LYS A 146 -6.37 10.11 3.88
N THR A 147 -7.12 10.43 4.92
CA THR A 147 -8.50 10.93 4.86
C THR A 147 -8.61 12.47 4.89
N GLY A 148 -7.48 13.18 4.89
CA GLY A 148 -7.45 14.65 4.86
C GLY A 148 -7.91 15.26 3.53
N GLU A 149 -8.01 16.59 3.50
CA GLU A 149 -8.37 17.34 2.30
C GLU A 149 -7.24 17.32 1.26
N GLY A 150 -7.59 17.07 -0.01
CA GLY A 150 -6.68 17.18 -1.16
C GLY A 150 -6.37 15.85 -1.86
N ILE A 151 -5.80 15.94 -3.06
CA ILE A 151 -5.25 14.83 -3.85
C ILE A 151 -3.73 14.88 -3.66
N THR A 152 -3.21 14.11 -2.71
CA THR A 152 -1.79 14.08 -2.37
C THR A 152 -1.28 12.65 -2.28
N ALA A 153 0.01 12.49 -2.56
CA ALA A 153 0.82 11.36 -2.14
C ALA A 153 2.14 11.92 -1.59
N PHE A 154 2.72 11.26 -0.59
CA PHE A 154 4.05 11.58 -0.09
C PHE A 154 4.62 10.40 0.70
N SER A 155 5.95 10.39 0.89
CA SER A 155 6.64 9.47 1.79
C SER A 155 7.23 10.16 3.03
N ASP A 156 7.24 9.47 4.18
CA ASP A 156 7.89 9.93 5.43
C ASP A 156 9.21 9.21 5.74
N GLY A 157 9.80 8.56 4.73
CA GLY A 157 11.02 7.75 4.84
C GLY A 157 10.77 6.26 5.08
N SER A 158 9.55 5.85 5.43
CA SER A 158 9.18 4.43 5.59
C SER A 158 7.79 4.06 5.07
N ASN A 159 6.88 5.04 5.02
CA ASN A 159 5.52 4.84 4.55
C ASN A 159 5.31 5.58 3.23
N VAL A 160 4.45 5.01 2.37
CA VAL A 160 3.85 5.65 1.21
C VAL A 160 2.43 6.03 1.59
N ALA A 161 2.17 7.31 1.79
CA ALA A 161 0.85 7.81 2.12
C ALA A 161 0.14 8.31 0.85
N ILE A 162 -1.05 7.79 0.58
CA ILE A 162 -1.86 8.19 -0.58
C ILE A 162 -3.23 8.66 -0.09
N SER A 163 -3.62 9.87 -0.50
CA SER A 163 -4.93 10.43 -0.14
C SER A 163 -6.08 9.62 -0.74
N SER A 164 -7.19 9.54 -0.02
CA SER A 164 -8.44 8.92 -0.48
C SER A 164 -8.92 9.51 -1.81
N LYS A 165 -8.81 10.83 -1.98
CA LYS A 165 -9.19 11.51 -3.24
C LYS A 165 -8.29 11.11 -4.41
N LEU A 166 -6.99 10.88 -4.20
CA LEU A 166 -6.09 10.39 -5.26
C LEU A 166 -6.46 8.97 -5.68
N ILE A 167 -6.72 8.08 -4.72
CA ILE A 167 -7.15 6.71 -5.03
C ILE A 167 -8.48 6.71 -5.79
N ALA A 168 -9.37 7.66 -5.48
CA ALA A 168 -10.64 7.83 -6.20
C ALA A 168 -10.46 8.46 -7.59
N PHE A 169 -9.45 9.30 -7.78
CA PHE A 169 -9.13 9.94 -9.06
C PHE A 169 -8.42 8.99 -10.03
N ALA A 170 -7.63 8.03 -9.53
CA ALA A 170 -7.04 6.97 -10.33
C ALA A 170 -8.14 6.07 -10.92
N VAL A 171 -8.18 5.96 -12.24
CA VAL A 171 -9.24 5.23 -12.95
C VAL A 171 -9.08 3.72 -12.77
N ASN A 172 -7.84 3.24 -12.70
CA ASN A 172 -7.47 1.84 -12.58
C ASN A 172 -6.25 1.68 -11.67
N ASP A 173 -5.89 0.42 -11.42
CA ASP A 173 -4.75 0.09 -10.56
C ASP A 173 -3.40 0.41 -11.22
N ASP A 174 -3.32 0.48 -12.56
CA ASP A 174 -2.09 0.84 -13.28
C ASP A 174 -1.68 2.29 -13.03
N GLU A 175 -2.65 3.21 -13.05
CA GLU A 175 -2.44 4.61 -12.68
C GLU A 175 -2.04 4.77 -11.22
N LEU A 176 -2.74 4.07 -10.32
CA LEU A 176 -2.40 4.09 -8.91
C LEU A 176 -0.99 3.52 -8.68
N ALA A 177 -0.61 2.46 -9.39
CA ALA A 177 0.68 1.80 -9.27
C ALA A 177 1.85 2.68 -9.67
N LEU A 178 1.72 3.51 -10.72
CA LEU A 178 2.81 4.43 -11.07
C LEU A 178 2.98 5.55 -10.03
N VAL A 179 1.89 6.11 -9.51
CA VAL A 179 1.98 7.12 -8.43
C VAL A 179 2.56 6.51 -7.16
N ALA A 180 2.03 5.35 -6.75
CA ALA A 180 2.50 4.62 -5.57
C ALA A 180 3.96 4.15 -5.72
N GLY A 181 4.36 3.74 -6.93
CA GLY A 181 5.72 3.34 -7.27
C GLY A 181 6.71 4.51 -7.22
N HIS A 182 6.30 5.70 -7.66
CA HIS A 182 7.09 6.92 -7.54
C HIS A 182 7.42 7.23 -6.07
N GLU A 183 6.40 7.24 -5.21
CA GLU A 183 6.60 7.46 -3.76
C GLU A 183 7.44 6.35 -3.11
N LEU A 184 7.26 5.09 -3.54
CA LEU A 184 8.09 3.98 -3.08
C LEU A 184 9.56 4.17 -3.49
N GLY A 185 9.82 4.79 -4.65
CA GLY A 185 11.15 5.19 -5.07
C GLY A 185 11.82 6.14 -4.08
N HIS A 186 11.10 7.13 -3.57
CA HIS A 186 11.62 8.02 -2.51
C HIS A 186 11.92 7.27 -1.21
N VAL A 187 11.06 6.31 -0.81
CA VAL A 187 11.31 5.46 0.37
C VAL A 187 12.58 4.63 0.19
N ILE A 188 12.74 3.97 -0.96
CA ILE A 188 13.88 3.08 -1.25
C ILE A 188 15.20 3.86 -1.22
N TYR A 189 15.23 5.06 -1.81
CA TYR A 189 16.44 5.87 -1.91
C TYR A 189 16.63 6.84 -0.74
N HIS A 190 15.76 6.78 0.27
CA HIS A 190 15.79 7.63 1.47
C HIS A 190 15.81 9.12 1.12
N ASP A 191 15.00 9.53 0.15
CA ASP A 191 14.90 10.92 -0.27
C ASP A 191 14.24 11.77 0.81
N GLY A 192 14.90 12.88 1.14
CA GLY A 192 14.44 13.84 2.14
C GLY A 192 14.48 15.27 1.60
N THR A 193 14.79 16.23 2.45
CA THR A 193 14.88 17.64 2.03
C THR A 193 16.09 17.85 1.12
N ALA A 194 15.84 18.13 -0.17
CA ALA A 194 16.89 18.52 -1.10
C ALA A 194 17.55 19.85 -0.71
N GLY A 195 18.89 19.91 -0.74
CA GLY A 195 19.67 21.12 -0.50
C GLY A 195 19.77 22.05 -1.71
N SER A 196 19.34 21.59 -2.90
CA SER A 196 19.31 22.41 -4.12
C SER A 196 18.21 21.98 -5.10
N LEU A 197 17.86 22.87 -6.04
CA LEU A 197 16.93 22.55 -7.13
C LEU A 197 17.42 21.41 -8.02
N ALA A 198 18.73 21.34 -8.26
CA ALA A 198 19.34 20.29 -9.08
C ALA A 198 19.28 18.92 -8.38
N GLU A 199 19.47 18.90 -7.06
CA GLU A 199 19.33 17.69 -6.27
C GLU A 199 17.89 17.21 -6.24
N ARG A 200 16.92 18.11 -6.01
CA ARG A 200 15.49 17.77 -6.06
C ARG A 200 15.12 17.16 -7.42
N ARG A 201 15.56 17.77 -8.53
CA ARG A 201 15.35 17.22 -9.88
C ARG A 201 15.90 15.81 -10.06
N ARG A 202 17.08 15.51 -9.49
CA ARG A 202 17.66 14.16 -9.56
C ARG A 202 16.86 13.14 -8.75
N MET A 203 16.38 13.52 -7.57
CA MET A 203 15.52 12.68 -6.74
C MET A 203 14.23 12.31 -7.49
N GLU A 204 13.60 13.31 -8.10
CA GLU A 204 12.36 13.17 -8.89
C GLU A 204 12.54 12.34 -10.17
N ASP A 205 13.56 12.64 -10.98
CA ASP A 205 13.84 11.88 -12.21
C ASP A 205 14.15 10.40 -11.86
N ARG A 206 14.80 10.13 -10.70
CA ARG A 206 15.02 8.77 -10.21
C ARG A 206 13.73 8.11 -9.71
N ALA A 207 12.92 8.81 -8.93
CA ALA A 207 11.64 8.28 -8.44
C ALA A 207 10.70 7.91 -9.59
N ASP A 208 10.68 8.67 -10.68
CA ASP A 208 9.98 8.31 -11.91
C ASP A 208 10.47 7.02 -12.54
N SER A 209 11.78 6.93 -12.81
CA SER A 209 12.36 5.74 -13.44
C SER A 209 12.17 4.49 -12.56
N VAL A 210 12.39 4.62 -11.25
CA VAL A 210 12.19 3.53 -10.29
C VAL A 210 10.72 3.14 -10.21
N GLY A 211 9.81 4.10 -10.08
CA GLY A 211 8.37 3.85 -10.02
C GLY A 211 7.83 3.16 -11.27
N LEU A 212 8.27 3.61 -12.46
CA LEU A 212 7.95 2.99 -13.74
C LEU A 212 8.41 1.53 -13.80
N ARG A 213 9.66 1.26 -13.43
CA ARG A 213 10.24 -0.09 -13.42
C ARG A 213 9.54 -1.00 -12.42
N LEU A 214 9.27 -0.50 -11.22
CA LEU A 214 8.57 -1.24 -10.17
C LEU A 214 7.15 -1.59 -10.59
N ALA A 215 6.38 -0.64 -11.11
CA ALA A 215 5.02 -0.91 -11.59
C ALA A 215 5.02 -1.93 -12.73
N THR A 216 5.92 -1.78 -13.70
CA THR A 216 6.07 -2.73 -14.81
C THR A 216 6.41 -4.13 -14.31
N CYS A 217 7.42 -4.27 -13.43
CA CYS A 217 7.82 -5.56 -12.88
C CYS A 217 6.83 -6.15 -11.87
N ALA A 218 5.98 -5.32 -11.27
CA ALA A 218 4.84 -5.74 -10.50
C ALA A 218 3.69 -6.26 -11.38
N GLY A 219 3.75 -6.08 -12.71
CA GLY A 219 2.79 -6.54 -13.70
C GLY A 219 1.63 -5.58 -13.95
N PHE A 220 1.83 -4.28 -13.72
CA PHE A 220 0.91 -3.21 -14.14
C PHE A 220 1.29 -2.72 -15.55
N ASP A 221 0.33 -2.14 -16.27
CA ASP A 221 0.59 -1.52 -17.57
C ASP A 221 1.14 -0.09 -17.40
N PRO A 222 2.44 0.13 -17.65
CA PRO A 222 3.02 1.46 -17.52
C PRO A 222 2.45 2.46 -18.53
N SER A 223 1.99 2.02 -19.70
CA SER A 223 1.44 2.93 -20.72
C SER A 223 0.11 3.51 -20.28
N THR A 224 -0.78 2.65 -19.76
CA THR A 224 -2.06 3.08 -19.17
C THR A 224 -1.82 3.94 -17.93
N GLY A 225 -0.86 3.56 -17.07
CA GLY A 225 -0.57 4.36 -15.87
C GLY A 225 -0.13 5.78 -16.20
N LEU A 226 0.64 5.98 -17.28
CA LEU A 226 1.14 7.31 -17.68
C LEU A 226 0.04 8.29 -18.06
N GLU A 227 -1.14 7.80 -18.42
CA GLU A 227 -2.30 8.65 -18.72
C GLU A 227 -2.76 9.45 -17.49
N PHE A 228 -2.42 9.00 -16.27
CA PHE A 228 -2.63 9.77 -15.04
C PHE A 228 -1.99 11.17 -15.11
N TRP A 229 -0.74 11.28 -15.58
CA TRP A 229 -0.02 12.55 -15.67
C TRP A 229 -0.58 13.48 -16.76
N LEU A 230 -1.15 12.91 -17.81
CA LEU A 230 -1.70 13.63 -18.95
C LEU A 230 -3.11 14.14 -18.69
N ARG A 231 -3.85 13.51 -17.77
CA ARG A 231 -5.18 13.98 -17.37
C ARG A 231 -5.09 15.39 -16.80
N ARG A 232 -5.90 16.30 -17.37
CA ARG A 232 -6.13 17.61 -16.75
C ARG A 232 -7.15 17.43 -15.64
N ASP A 233 -6.85 17.99 -14.48
CA ASP A 233 -7.85 18.26 -13.46
C ASP A 233 -8.21 19.74 -13.53
N GLU A 234 -9.51 20.05 -13.54
CA GLU A 234 -10.04 21.43 -13.56
C GLU A 234 -9.58 22.23 -12.34
N GLN A 235 -9.20 21.55 -11.25
CA GLN A 235 -8.81 22.16 -9.98
C GLN A 235 -7.31 22.52 -9.86
N ASP A 236 -6.48 22.38 -10.90
CA ASP A 236 -5.01 22.66 -10.83
C ASP A 236 -4.27 21.80 -9.77
N MET A 237 -4.70 20.55 -9.60
CA MET A 237 -4.39 19.71 -8.41
C MET A 237 -3.11 18.88 -8.52
N LEU A 238 -2.54 18.69 -9.71
CA LEU A 238 -1.25 18.02 -9.94
C LEU A 238 -0.06 18.94 -9.59
N ARG A 239 -0.19 19.78 -8.55
CA ARG A 239 0.85 20.73 -8.12
C ARG A 239 2.15 20.01 -7.73
N LEU A 240 2.04 18.74 -7.28
CA LEU A 240 3.14 17.77 -7.10
C LEU A 240 4.02 17.61 -8.35
N PHE A 241 3.48 17.86 -9.54
CA PHE A 241 4.18 17.74 -10.83
C PHE A 241 4.30 19.07 -11.58
N ARG A 242 3.94 20.20 -10.94
CA ARG A 242 4.01 21.57 -11.51
C ARG A 242 5.02 22.47 -10.79
N ASP A 243 5.66 21.99 -9.72
CA ASP A 243 6.75 22.73 -9.06
C ASP A 243 7.94 22.90 -10.04
N PRO A 244 8.63 24.05 -10.07
CA PRO A 244 9.82 24.30 -10.91
C PRO A 244 10.94 23.25 -10.76
N SER A 245 10.89 22.47 -9.69
CA SER A 245 11.77 21.33 -9.42
C SER A 245 11.45 20.06 -10.18
N HIS A 246 10.35 19.98 -10.94
CA HIS A 246 10.09 18.87 -11.86
C HIS A 246 10.20 19.33 -13.30
N ARG A 247 10.57 18.40 -14.19
CA ARG A 247 10.35 18.59 -15.63
C ARG A 247 8.85 18.72 -15.90
N SER A 248 8.48 19.37 -17.00
CA SER A 248 7.07 19.42 -17.40
C SER A 248 6.47 18.01 -17.48
N ARG A 249 5.18 17.86 -17.13
CA ARG A 249 4.48 16.56 -17.18
C ARG A 249 4.68 15.83 -18.50
N LYS A 250 4.60 16.55 -19.63
CA LYS A 250 4.83 15.99 -20.97
C LYS A 250 6.25 15.46 -21.16
N ALA A 251 7.25 16.16 -20.63
CA ALA A 251 8.65 15.72 -20.71
C ALA A 251 8.91 14.47 -19.85
N ARG A 252 8.34 14.40 -18.64
CA ARG A 252 8.41 13.20 -17.78
C ARG A 252 7.78 11.99 -18.47
N VAL A 253 6.56 12.16 -18.99
CA VAL A 253 5.85 11.10 -19.73
C VAL A 253 6.64 10.64 -20.96
N GLN A 254 7.25 11.55 -21.72
CA GLN A 254 8.05 11.15 -22.87
C GLN A 254 9.27 10.32 -22.47
N LEU A 255 10.02 10.74 -21.45
CA LEU A 255 11.16 9.98 -20.94
C LEU A 255 10.75 8.59 -20.47
N MET A 256 9.65 8.48 -19.74
CA MET A 256 9.13 7.19 -19.29
C MET A 256 8.68 6.32 -20.47
N ARG A 257 8.02 6.89 -21.50
CA ARG A 257 7.65 6.14 -22.72
C ARG A 257 8.87 5.59 -23.46
N ASP A 258 9.94 6.37 -23.54
CA ASP A 258 11.19 5.94 -24.19
C ASP A 258 11.91 4.85 -23.36
N GLU A 259 11.67 4.82 -22.04
CA GLU A 259 12.24 3.84 -21.12
C GLU A 259 11.49 2.49 -21.15
N ILE A 260 10.16 2.48 -21.32
CA ILE A 260 9.31 1.28 -21.26
C ILE A 260 9.87 0.08 -22.05
N PRO A 261 10.27 0.20 -23.34
CA PRO A 261 10.76 -0.94 -24.13
C PRO A 261 12.05 -1.57 -23.58
N ASN A 262 12.78 -0.85 -22.73
CA ASN A 262 14.08 -1.24 -22.20
C ASN A 262 14.00 -1.79 -20.76
N ILE A 263 12.80 -1.87 -20.18
CA ILE A 263 12.61 -2.39 -18.82
C ILE A 263 12.82 -3.90 -18.80
N GLN A 264 13.66 -4.37 -17.88
CA GLN A 264 13.90 -5.78 -17.61
C GLN A 264 13.49 -6.11 -16.19
N CYS A 265 12.87 -7.28 -16.01
CA CYS A 265 12.40 -7.77 -14.72
C CYS A 265 13.11 -9.09 -14.34
N PRO A 266 13.47 -9.32 -13.06
CA PRO A 266 13.26 -8.40 -11.94
C PRO A 266 14.14 -7.15 -12.04
N TYR A 267 13.64 -6.00 -11.57
CA TYR A 267 14.40 -4.75 -11.60
C TYR A 267 15.56 -4.84 -10.61
N ARG A 268 16.78 -4.67 -11.13
CA ARG A 268 18.02 -4.58 -10.37
C ARG A 268 18.78 -3.33 -10.84
N PRO A 269 19.28 -2.48 -9.93
CA PRO A 269 19.95 -1.24 -10.26
C PRO A 269 21.41 -1.46 -10.67
#